data_AF-A0AAU9WW85-F1
#
_entry.id   AF-A0AAU9WW85-F1
#
_cell.length_a   1.000
_cell.length_b   1.000
_cell.length_c   1.000
_cell.angle_alpha   90.00
_cell.angle_beta   90.00
_cell.angle_gamma   90.00
#
_symmetry.space_group_name_H-M   'P 1'
#
loop_
_entity.id
_entity.type
_entity.pdbx_description
1 polymer ?
#
loop_
_entity_poly.entity_id
_entity_poly.type
_entity_poly.pdbx_seq_one_letter_code
_entity_poly.pdbx_strand_id
1 'polypeptide(L)'
;MSLIQEIKSKMLGYGFVFSFKIRHRLVIFTATLCILCVIIFEELHYLESHPRTLVPVNKNMARPRCDMELEIGPMCPKLYTDLGGMCEMGSTGILCPDIRHKANTPLRQSQLVMTRMLRIFHLLATKHRIRYWLSAGTLLGAARHKGFIPWDHDVDIEMPLEDYIKFFKVASRDLPDDIFFQNSFTDTNLLSNRPQDAVSPLHPEIGYYLNPMNHRLRDKASCYGYCLLYDCKWHDGLMIDLFVSEKRSEDVFPLKEMEFEGFVFPVPKSWKGNLEENYGDDVLNIPEEAENRKPILRPYPMKTCKTLAQETVEFE
;
A
#
# COMPACT_ATOMS: atom_id res chain seq x y z
N MET A 1 1.64 16.74 -78.58
CA MET A 1 1.82 15.59 -77.66
C MET A 1 1.12 15.93 -76.37
N SER A 2 -0.13 15.47 -76.24
CA SER A 2 -1.16 16.11 -75.43
C SER A 2 -1.10 15.75 -73.95
N LEU A 3 -1.57 16.70 -73.14
CA LEU A 3 -1.96 16.72 -71.73
C LEU A 3 -2.33 15.37 -71.05
N ILE A 4 -2.73 14.36 -71.84
CA ILE A 4 -3.08 13.00 -71.41
C ILE A 4 -1.86 12.21 -70.89
N GLN A 5 -0.65 12.45 -71.41
CA GLN A 5 0.57 11.76 -70.95
C GLN A 5 1.05 12.28 -69.58
N GLU A 6 0.81 13.56 -69.28
CA GLU A 6 1.21 14.21 -68.02
C GLU A 6 0.24 13.88 -66.87
N ILE A 7 -1.04 13.66 -67.17
CA ILE A 7 -2.05 13.21 -66.19
C ILE A 7 -1.83 11.74 -65.80
N LYS A 8 -1.43 10.87 -66.75
CA LYS A 8 -1.12 9.45 -66.47
C LYS A 8 0.10 9.28 -65.55
N SER A 9 1.13 10.12 -65.69
CA SER A 9 2.32 10.10 -64.82
C SER A 9 2.00 10.55 -63.39
N LYS A 10 1.12 11.55 -63.20
CA LYS A 10 0.72 12.02 -61.86
C LYS A 10 -0.23 11.05 -61.15
N MET A 11 -1.16 10.38 -61.85
CA MET A 11 -2.10 9.44 -61.19
C MET A 11 -1.46 8.14 -60.70
N LEU A 12 -0.38 7.65 -61.35
CA LEU A 12 0.38 6.49 -60.88
C LEU A 12 1.13 6.75 -59.57
N GLY A 13 1.56 7.99 -59.32
CA GLY A 13 2.19 8.39 -58.05
C GLY A 13 1.20 8.52 -56.88
N TYR A 14 -0.02 9.03 -57.13
CA TYR A 14 -1.06 9.14 -56.10
C TYR A 14 -1.67 7.78 -55.71
N GLY A 15 -1.84 6.86 -56.66
CA GLY A 15 -2.35 5.50 -56.37
C GLY A 15 -1.42 4.68 -55.46
N PHE A 16 -0.10 4.88 -55.58
CA PHE A 16 0.88 4.19 -54.73
C PHE A 16 0.92 4.77 -53.31
N VAL A 17 0.84 6.10 -53.15
CA VAL A 17 0.83 6.77 -51.84
C VAL A 17 -0.49 6.55 -51.09
N PHE A 18 -1.63 6.48 -51.79
CA PHE A 18 -2.94 6.18 -51.18
C PHE A 18 -3.06 4.70 -50.76
N SER A 19 -2.57 3.78 -51.60
CA SER A 19 -2.53 2.34 -51.27
C SER A 19 -1.59 2.04 -50.09
N PHE A 20 -0.47 2.76 -49.97
CA PHE A 20 0.45 2.64 -48.83
C PHE A 20 -0.13 3.21 -47.53
N LYS A 21 -0.83 4.36 -47.57
CA LYS A 21 -1.49 4.95 -46.39
C LYS A 21 -2.66 4.09 -45.88
N ILE A 22 -3.42 3.45 -46.77
CA ILE A 22 -4.52 2.55 -46.39
C ILE A 22 -3.95 1.23 -45.84
N ARG A 23 -2.90 0.66 -46.45
CA ARG A 23 -2.21 -0.53 -45.91
C ARG A 23 -1.56 -0.25 -44.55
N HIS A 24 -0.91 0.89 -44.35
CA HIS A 24 -0.34 1.24 -43.04
C HIS A 24 -1.43 1.46 -41.98
N ARG A 25 -2.53 2.14 -42.31
CA ARG A 25 -3.66 2.31 -41.38
C ARG A 25 -4.33 0.98 -41.05
N LEU A 26 -4.49 0.07 -42.02
CA LEU A 26 -5.05 -1.25 -41.80
C LEU A 26 -4.11 -2.13 -40.96
N VAL A 27 -2.80 -2.11 -41.21
CA VAL A 27 -1.78 -2.82 -40.40
C VAL A 27 -1.71 -2.29 -38.98
N ILE A 28 -1.77 -0.97 -38.79
CA ILE A 28 -1.84 -0.36 -37.45
C ILE A 28 -3.15 -0.76 -36.77
N PHE A 29 -4.28 -0.71 -37.46
CA PHE A 29 -5.58 -1.11 -36.90
C PHE A 29 -5.59 -2.58 -36.49
N THR A 30 -5.06 -3.48 -37.33
CA THR A 30 -4.92 -4.91 -37.00
C THR A 30 -3.91 -5.16 -35.89
N ALA A 31 -2.83 -4.38 -35.80
CA ALA A 31 -1.86 -4.48 -34.71
C ALA A 31 -2.45 -3.99 -33.38
N THR A 32 -3.20 -2.89 -33.36
CA THR A 32 -3.93 -2.43 -32.18
C THR A 32 -5.05 -3.37 -31.78
N LEU A 33 -5.75 -3.99 -32.74
CA LEU A 33 -6.79 -4.99 -32.46
C LEU A 33 -6.14 -6.27 -31.90
N CYS A 34 -4.98 -6.69 -32.42
CA CYS A 34 -4.20 -7.80 -31.86
C CYS A 34 -3.69 -7.49 -30.46
N ILE A 35 -3.19 -6.29 -30.19
CA ILE A 35 -2.73 -5.89 -28.85
C ILE A 35 -3.92 -5.83 -27.88
N LEU A 36 -5.07 -5.27 -28.30
CA LEU A 36 -6.29 -5.31 -27.49
C LEU A 36 -6.74 -6.75 -27.24
N CYS A 37 -6.71 -7.61 -28.27
CA CYS A 37 -7.05 -9.02 -28.11
C CYS A 37 -6.08 -9.73 -27.17
N VAL A 38 -4.77 -9.48 -27.25
CA VAL A 38 -3.78 -10.05 -26.33
C VAL A 38 -4.00 -9.56 -24.90
N ILE A 39 -4.26 -8.26 -24.70
CA ILE A 39 -4.59 -7.70 -23.37
C ILE A 39 -5.88 -8.30 -22.83
N ILE A 40 -6.91 -8.42 -23.66
CA ILE A 40 -8.19 -9.03 -23.29
C ILE A 40 -8.01 -10.53 -23.01
N PHE A 41 -7.18 -11.23 -23.78
CA PHE A 41 -6.89 -12.64 -23.58
C PHE A 41 -6.08 -12.86 -22.30
N GLU A 42 -5.07 -12.03 -22.03
CA GLU A 42 -4.34 -12.02 -20.76
C GLU A 42 -5.25 -11.71 -19.58
N GLU A 43 -6.19 -10.76 -19.73
CA GLU A 43 -7.19 -10.47 -18.69
C GLU A 43 -8.17 -11.63 -18.46
N LEU A 44 -8.71 -12.22 -19.53
CA LEU A 44 -9.65 -13.34 -19.43
C LEU A 44 -8.96 -14.57 -18.85
N HIS A 45 -7.75 -14.89 -19.30
CA HIS A 45 -6.98 -16.01 -18.78
C HIS A 45 -6.54 -15.78 -17.32
N TYR A 46 -6.29 -14.53 -16.93
CA TYR A 46 -6.07 -14.16 -15.53
C TYR A 46 -7.32 -14.36 -14.68
N LEU A 47 -8.49 -13.91 -15.15
CA LEU A 47 -9.77 -14.09 -14.45
C LEU A 47 -10.17 -15.57 -14.32
N GLU A 48 -9.86 -16.39 -15.32
CA GLU A 48 -10.07 -17.84 -15.28
C GLU A 48 -9.09 -18.57 -14.35
N SER A 49 -7.83 -18.12 -14.28
CA SER A 49 -6.81 -18.70 -13.39
C SER A 49 -6.88 -18.19 -11.94
N HIS A 50 -7.50 -17.04 -11.70
CA HIS A 50 -7.68 -16.41 -10.38
C HIS A 50 -9.16 -16.06 -10.16
N PRO A 51 -10.05 -17.05 -10.07
CA PRO A 51 -11.44 -16.79 -9.74
C PRO A 51 -11.50 -16.01 -8.43
N ARG A 52 -12.21 -14.87 -8.41
CA ARG A 52 -12.57 -14.18 -7.18
C ARG A 52 -13.50 -15.11 -6.41
N THR A 53 -12.94 -16.08 -5.69
CA THR A 53 -13.68 -16.82 -4.69
C THR A 53 -14.03 -15.82 -3.61
N LEU A 54 -15.27 -15.31 -3.66
CA LEU A 54 -15.93 -14.72 -2.50
C LEU A 54 -16.08 -15.84 -1.47
N VAL A 55 -15.01 -16.15 -0.75
CA VAL A 55 -15.08 -17.03 0.40
C VAL A 55 -15.85 -16.24 1.46
N PRO A 56 -16.99 -16.76 1.97
CA PRO A 56 -17.73 -16.05 2.99
C PRO A 56 -16.81 -15.80 4.20
N VAL A 57 -16.54 -14.53 4.46
CA VAL A 57 -15.80 -14.07 5.63
C VAL A 57 -16.47 -14.66 6.87
N ASN A 58 -15.72 -15.42 7.67
CA ASN A 58 -16.24 -16.01 8.89
C ASN A 58 -16.49 -14.89 9.92
N LYS A 59 -17.72 -14.39 9.95
CA LYS A 59 -18.20 -13.35 10.88
C LYS A 59 -18.19 -13.79 12.35
N ASN A 60 -17.89 -15.06 12.65
CA ASN A 60 -17.99 -15.64 13.99
C ASN A 60 -16.67 -15.73 14.76
N MET A 61 -15.56 -15.18 14.25
CA MET A 61 -14.36 -15.04 15.08
C MET A 61 -14.60 -13.95 16.12
N ALA A 62 -14.99 -14.38 17.32
CA ALA A 62 -15.13 -13.50 18.47
C ALA A 62 -13.82 -12.75 18.73
N ARG A 63 -13.93 -11.43 18.94
CA ARG A 63 -12.79 -10.60 19.36
C ARG A 63 -12.56 -10.84 20.87
N PRO A 64 -11.38 -11.31 21.30
CA PRO A 64 -11.14 -11.67 22.69
C PRO A 64 -11.07 -10.42 23.58
N ARG A 65 -11.60 -10.53 24.81
CA ARG A 65 -11.56 -9.52 25.90
C ARG A 65 -11.99 -8.09 25.50
N CYS A 66 -12.97 -7.93 24.61
CA CYS A 66 -13.45 -6.60 24.21
C CYS A 66 -14.13 -5.78 25.33
N ASP A 67 -14.43 -6.41 26.46
CA ASP A 67 -14.93 -5.79 27.68
C ASP A 67 -13.84 -5.03 28.46
N MET A 68 -12.57 -5.24 28.14
CA MET A 68 -11.43 -4.57 28.78
C MET A 68 -11.23 -3.12 28.30
N GLU A 69 -11.01 -2.21 29.26
CA GLU A 69 -10.63 -0.82 29.02
C GLU A 69 -9.17 -0.60 29.45
N LEU A 70 -8.31 -0.15 28.54
CA LEU A 70 -6.92 0.19 28.82
C LEU A 70 -6.81 1.70 29.05
N GLU A 71 -5.71 2.16 29.68
CA GLU A 71 -5.39 3.60 29.81
C GLU A 71 -5.41 4.34 28.45
N ILE A 72 -5.10 3.60 27.38
CA ILE A 72 -4.93 4.11 26.01
C ILE A 72 -6.20 3.99 25.14
N GLY A 73 -7.29 3.47 25.72
CA GLY A 73 -8.57 3.22 25.09
C GLY A 73 -9.05 1.77 25.22
N PRO A 74 -10.20 1.43 24.61
CA PRO A 74 -10.78 0.10 24.71
C PRO A 74 -9.92 -0.95 24.00
N MET A 75 -9.94 -2.19 24.50
CA MET A 75 -9.30 -3.34 23.85
C MET A 75 -9.86 -3.59 22.44
N CYS A 76 -11.13 -3.25 22.22
CA CYS A 76 -11.78 -3.36 20.92
C CYS A 76 -12.45 -2.02 20.55
N PRO A 77 -11.69 -1.05 20.01
CA PRO A 77 -12.30 0.19 19.54
C PRO A 77 -13.30 -0.08 18.42
N LYS A 78 -14.24 0.86 18.23
CA LYS A 78 -15.09 0.88 17.02
C LYS A 78 -14.20 0.88 15.79
N LEU A 79 -14.49 -0.01 14.83
CA LEU A 79 -13.72 -0.12 13.60
C LEU A 79 -13.82 1.17 12.77
N TYR A 80 -12.89 1.37 11.85
CA TYR A 80 -12.92 2.50 10.93
C TYR A 80 -14.29 2.66 10.23
N THR A 81 -14.87 1.56 9.75
CA THR A 81 -16.19 1.56 9.10
C THR A 81 -17.35 1.80 10.07
N ASP A 82 -17.26 1.32 11.32
CA ASP A 82 -18.26 1.57 12.37
C ASP A 82 -18.35 3.06 12.74
N LEU A 83 -17.26 3.81 12.53
CA LEU A 83 -17.22 5.25 12.69
C LEU A 83 -17.76 5.99 11.46
N GLY A 84 -18.30 5.29 10.47
CA GLY A 84 -18.78 5.85 9.20
C GLY A 84 -17.64 6.21 8.24
N GLY A 85 -16.47 5.61 8.41
CA GLY A 85 -15.38 5.69 7.45
C GLY A 85 -15.71 4.88 6.20
N MET A 86 -15.41 5.44 5.03
CA MET A 86 -15.58 4.79 3.73
C MET A 86 -14.31 5.00 2.90
N CYS A 87 -14.06 4.12 1.93
CA CYS A 87 -12.93 4.26 1.04
C CYS A 87 -13.13 3.45 -0.25
N GLU A 88 -13.30 4.13 -1.37
CA GLU A 88 -13.62 3.52 -2.66
C GLU A 88 -12.97 4.23 -3.84
N MET A 89 -12.88 3.52 -4.97
CA MET A 89 -12.45 4.10 -6.24
C MET A 89 -13.63 4.81 -6.90
N GLY A 90 -13.61 6.14 -6.96
CA GLY A 90 -14.60 6.96 -7.65
C GLY A 90 -14.25 7.22 -9.11
N SER A 91 -15.13 7.92 -9.83
CA SER A 91 -14.92 8.30 -11.23
C SER A 91 -13.83 9.35 -11.43
N THR A 92 -13.57 10.19 -10.43
CA THR A 92 -12.59 11.29 -10.48
C THR A 92 -11.36 11.06 -9.60
N GLY A 93 -11.25 9.91 -8.94
CA GLY A 93 -10.17 9.61 -8.00
C GLY A 93 -10.63 8.76 -6.81
N ILE A 94 -9.77 8.62 -5.81
CA ILE A 94 -10.06 7.84 -4.60
C ILE A 94 -10.88 8.69 -3.63
N LEU A 95 -12.06 8.22 -3.25
CA LEU A 95 -12.88 8.82 -2.21
C LEU A 95 -12.60 8.11 -0.89
N CYS A 96 -11.78 8.73 -0.06
CA CYS A 96 -11.35 8.16 1.22
C CYS A 96 -11.13 9.30 2.23
N PRO A 97 -12.17 9.78 2.91
CA PRO A 97 -12.06 10.92 3.82
C PRO A 97 -11.19 10.60 5.04
N ASP A 98 -10.47 11.60 5.53
CA ASP A 98 -9.77 11.53 6.80
C ASP A 98 -10.74 11.70 7.98
N ILE A 99 -10.85 10.66 8.81
CA ILE A 99 -11.76 10.62 9.94
C ILE A 99 -11.03 10.61 11.29
N ARG A 100 -9.75 10.99 11.35
CA ARG A 100 -8.97 10.94 12.61
C ARG A 100 -9.66 11.69 13.75
N HIS A 101 -10.31 12.80 13.46
CA HIS A 101 -11.09 13.61 14.42
C HIS A 101 -12.26 12.86 15.10
N LYS A 102 -12.68 11.69 14.60
CA LYS A 102 -13.72 10.86 15.24
C LYS A 102 -13.22 10.08 16.45
N ALA A 103 -11.91 10.07 16.71
CA ALA A 103 -11.30 9.41 17.85
C ALA A 103 -10.81 10.42 18.91
N ASN A 104 -10.88 10.00 20.17
CA ASN A 104 -10.56 10.84 21.33
C ASN A 104 -9.14 10.64 21.87
N THR A 105 -8.44 9.57 21.46
CA THR A 105 -7.06 9.30 21.89
C THR A 105 -6.08 9.48 20.72
N PRO A 106 -4.86 10.02 20.95
CA PRO A 106 -3.86 10.14 19.90
C PRO A 106 -3.53 8.81 19.20
N LEU A 107 -3.52 7.71 19.95
CA LEU A 107 -3.28 6.39 19.39
C LEU A 107 -4.39 6.00 18.40
N ARG A 108 -5.66 6.14 18.80
CA ARG A 108 -6.75 5.76 17.91
C ARG A 108 -6.87 6.70 16.71
N GLN A 109 -6.58 7.99 16.88
CA GLN A 109 -6.46 8.94 15.78
C GLN A 109 -5.41 8.47 14.76
N SER A 110 -4.23 8.07 15.23
CA SER A 110 -3.15 7.51 14.42
C SER A 110 -3.58 6.25 13.66
N GLN A 111 -4.21 5.30 14.35
CA GLN A 111 -4.73 4.07 13.76
C GLN A 111 -5.73 4.35 12.64
N LEU A 112 -6.66 5.30 12.81
CA LEU A 112 -7.62 5.66 11.76
C LEU A 112 -6.94 6.22 10.50
N VAL A 113 -5.88 7.00 10.65
CA VAL A 113 -5.09 7.51 9.52
C VAL A 113 -4.38 6.38 8.80
N MET A 114 -3.75 5.47 9.54
CA MET A 114 -3.05 4.34 8.96
C MET A 114 -4.01 3.36 8.27
N THR A 115 -5.22 3.14 8.82
CA THR A 115 -6.28 2.39 8.12
C THR A 115 -6.64 3.05 6.80
N ARG A 116 -6.84 4.37 6.80
CA ARG A 116 -7.15 5.13 5.59
C ARG A 116 -6.06 4.95 4.54
N MET A 117 -4.80 5.15 4.92
CA MET A 117 -3.65 4.97 4.04
C MET A 117 -3.54 3.54 3.50
N LEU A 118 -3.75 2.53 4.35
CA LEU A 118 -3.68 1.12 3.97
C LEU A 118 -4.77 0.79 2.96
N ARG A 119 -5.96 1.35 3.16
CA ARG A 119 -7.09 1.15 2.25
C ARG A 119 -6.88 1.87 0.91
N ILE A 120 -6.32 3.08 0.91
CA ILE A 120 -5.89 3.79 -0.32
C ILE A 120 -4.86 2.94 -1.06
N PHE A 121 -3.83 2.45 -0.38
CA PHE A 121 -2.84 1.55 -0.97
C PHE A 121 -3.51 0.31 -1.58
N HIS A 122 -4.42 -0.34 -0.86
CA HIS A 122 -5.14 -1.51 -1.37
C HIS A 122 -5.91 -1.23 -2.66
N LEU A 123 -6.61 -0.09 -2.74
CA LEU A 123 -7.34 0.32 -3.94
C LEU A 123 -6.39 0.52 -5.12
N LEU A 124 -5.23 1.14 -4.90
CA LEU A 124 -4.19 1.30 -5.92
C LEU A 124 -3.55 -0.03 -6.31
N ALA A 125 -3.26 -0.89 -5.34
CA ALA A 125 -2.69 -2.20 -5.58
C ALA A 125 -3.65 -3.06 -6.43
N THR A 126 -4.95 -2.98 -6.16
CA THR A 126 -5.99 -3.66 -6.95
C THR A 126 -6.05 -3.10 -8.38
N LYS A 127 -6.11 -1.77 -8.52
CA LYS A 127 -6.11 -1.08 -9.83
C LYS A 127 -4.92 -1.48 -10.68
N HIS A 128 -3.73 -1.55 -10.06
CA HIS A 128 -2.48 -1.80 -10.75
C HIS A 128 -2.06 -3.27 -10.73
N ARG A 129 -2.89 -4.20 -10.22
CA ARG A 129 -2.55 -5.63 -10.07
C ARG A 129 -1.19 -5.82 -9.40
N ILE A 130 -1.05 -5.28 -8.20
CA ILE A 130 0.11 -5.41 -7.32
C ILE A 130 -0.31 -6.37 -6.21
N ARG A 131 0.39 -7.50 -6.11
CA ARG A 131 0.20 -8.47 -5.04
C ARG A 131 0.95 -8.00 -3.80
N TYR A 132 0.29 -8.10 -2.66
CA TYR A 132 0.86 -7.81 -1.35
C TYR A 132 0.04 -8.55 -0.28
N TRP A 133 0.50 -8.54 0.97
CA TRP A 133 -0.25 -9.07 2.11
C TRP A 133 0.02 -8.27 3.39
N LEU A 134 -0.89 -8.38 4.35
CA LEU A 134 -0.63 -7.92 5.73
C LEU A 134 0.43 -8.82 6.37
N SER A 135 1.39 -8.22 7.08
CA SER A 135 2.49 -8.92 7.74
C SER A 135 2.60 -8.57 9.22
N ALA A 136 3.44 -9.30 9.96
CA ALA A 136 3.86 -8.99 11.33
C ALA A 136 2.71 -8.63 12.30
N GLY A 137 2.84 -7.52 13.04
CA GLY A 137 1.85 -7.08 14.04
C GLY A 137 0.48 -6.77 13.41
N THR A 138 0.47 -6.26 12.18
CA THR A 138 -0.76 -5.98 11.44
C THR A 138 -1.53 -7.26 11.09
N LEU A 139 -0.83 -8.31 10.65
CA LEU A 139 -1.44 -9.62 10.39
C LEU A 139 -2.01 -10.24 11.67
N LEU A 140 -1.27 -10.15 12.78
CA LEU A 140 -1.76 -10.59 14.09
C LEU A 140 -2.98 -9.79 14.55
N GLY A 141 -2.99 -8.48 14.33
CA GLY A 141 -4.14 -7.61 14.59
C GLY A 141 -5.38 -8.06 13.81
N ALA A 142 -5.24 -8.30 12.50
CA ALA A 142 -6.33 -8.81 11.67
C ALA A 142 -6.86 -10.17 12.19
N ALA A 143 -5.96 -11.09 12.56
CA ALA A 143 -6.32 -12.41 13.04
C ALA A 143 -7.02 -12.37 14.40
N ARG A 144 -6.48 -11.61 15.35
CA ARG A 144 -6.87 -11.60 16.76
C ARG A 144 -7.94 -10.55 17.09
N HIS A 145 -7.82 -9.33 16.57
CA HIS A 145 -8.66 -8.18 16.95
C HIS A 145 -9.61 -7.69 15.84
N LYS A 146 -9.49 -8.20 14.60
CA LYS A 146 -10.19 -7.67 13.41
C LYS A 146 -9.83 -6.21 13.11
N GLY A 147 -8.67 -5.78 13.55
CA GLY A 147 -8.18 -4.41 13.47
C GLY A 147 -6.82 -4.32 14.15
N PHE A 148 -6.45 -3.16 14.64
CA PHE A 148 -5.16 -3.01 15.33
C PHE A 148 -5.08 -3.85 16.60
N ILE A 149 -3.86 -4.30 16.94
CA ILE A 149 -3.55 -4.62 18.33
C ILE A 149 -3.65 -3.30 19.13
N PRO A 150 -4.30 -3.24 20.31
CA PRO A 150 -4.72 -1.95 20.86
C PRO A 150 -3.61 -0.97 21.21
N TRP A 151 -2.42 -1.48 21.53
CA TRP A 151 -1.22 -0.69 21.83
C TRP A 151 -0.29 -0.48 20.62
N ASP A 152 -0.68 -0.97 19.45
CA ASP A 152 0.13 -0.94 18.24
C ASP A 152 -0.07 0.34 17.43
N HIS A 153 0.99 0.77 16.75
CA HIS A 153 1.17 2.16 16.31
C HIS A 153 1.76 2.31 14.90
N ASP A 154 1.96 1.22 14.18
CA ASP A 154 2.36 1.16 12.78
C ASP A 154 1.53 0.12 12.01
N VAL A 155 1.74 0.06 10.69
CA VAL A 155 1.13 -0.93 9.82
C VAL A 155 2.21 -1.55 8.95
N ASP A 156 2.25 -2.87 8.89
CA ASP A 156 3.21 -3.63 8.12
C ASP A 156 2.52 -4.34 6.95
N ILE A 157 3.03 -4.13 5.75
CA ILE A 157 2.68 -4.94 4.58
C ILE A 157 3.93 -5.43 3.86
N GLU A 158 3.79 -6.57 3.20
CA GLU A 158 4.86 -7.18 2.43
C GLU A 158 4.40 -7.49 1.01
N MET A 159 5.31 -7.41 0.05
CA MET A 159 5.02 -7.69 -1.36
C MET A 159 6.22 -8.33 -2.08
N PRO A 160 6.00 -9.08 -3.17
CA PRO A 160 7.09 -9.58 -4.00
C PRO A 160 7.88 -8.43 -4.64
N LEU A 161 9.18 -8.64 -4.88
CA LEU A 161 10.04 -7.65 -5.52
C LEU A 161 9.47 -7.12 -6.86
N GLU A 162 8.91 -8.00 -7.70
CA GLU A 162 8.31 -7.59 -8.97
C GLU A 162 7.11 -6.64 -8.79
N ASP A 163 6.31 -6.86 -7.77
CA ASP A 163 5.12 -6.06 -7.44
C ASP A 163 5.54 -4.73 -6.79
N TYR A 164 6.60 -4.74 -5.98
CA TYR A 164 7.21 -3.53 -5.46
C TYR A 164 7.76 -2.63 -6.58
N ILE A 165 8.49 -3.19 -7.55
CA ILE A 165 8.99 -2.43 -8.72
C ILE A 165 7.82 -1.80 -9.48
N LYS A 166 6.71 -2.54 -9.64
CA LYS A 166 5.49 -2.05 -10.27
C LYS A 166 4.84 -0.92 -9.48
N PHE A 167 4.75 -1.07 -8.15
CA PHE A 167 4.27 -0.02 -7.25
C PHE A 167 5.08 1.26 -7.42
N PHE A 168 6.41 1.14 -7.34
CA PHE A 168 7.35 2.24 -7.46
C PHE A 168 7.17 2.99 -8.79
N LYS A 169 7.15 2.27 -9.91
CA LYS A 169 7.11 2.87 -11.26
C LYS A 169 5.74 3.47 -11.60
N VAL A 170 4.65 2.93 -11.06
CA VAL A 170 3.29 3.24 -11.54
C VAL A 170 2.39 3.72 -10.42
N ALA A 171 2.09 2.86 -9.44
CA ALA A 171 1.05 3.13 -8.46
C ALA A 171 1.38 4.27 -7.49
N SER A 172 2.67 4.49 -7.19
CA SER A 172 3.13 5.59 -6.33
C SER A 172 2.74 6.98 -6.85
N ARG A 173 2.56 7.12 -8.18
CA ARG A 173 2.15 8.38 -8.84
C ARG A 173 0.67 8.68 -8.70
N ASP A 174 -0.13 7.69 -8.32
CA ASP A 174 -1.58 7.81 -8.12
C ASP A 174 -1.93 8.01 -6.64
N LEU A 175 -0.93 8.16 -5.75
CA LEU A 175 -1.16 8.50 -4.36
C LEU A 175 -1.81 9.89 -4.24
N PRO A 176 -2.78 10.08 -3.33
CA PRO A 176 -3.34 11.39 -3.09
C PRO A 176 -2.29 12.34 -2.48
N ASP A 177 -2.50 13.64 -2.67
CA ASP A 177 -1.52 14.68 -2.32
C ASP A 177 -1.12 14.70 -0.84
N ASP A 178 -1.95 14.17 0.05
CA ASP A 178 -1.73 14.12 1.49
C ASP A 178 -0.96 12.88 1.96
N ILE A 179 -0.64 11.94 1.06
CA ILE A 179 0.23 10.78 1.31
C ILE A 179 1.52 10.95 0.53
N PHE A 180 2.66 10.66 1.16
CA PHE A 180 3.93 10.57 0.44
C PHE A 180 4.57 9.21 0.57
N PHE A 181 5.24 8.81 -0.50
CA PHE A 181 6.04 7.61 -0.55
C PHE A 181 7.48 7.95 -0.20
N GLN A 182 7.90 7.57 1.00
CA GLN A 182 9.25 7.76 1.52
C GLN A 182 10.18 6.65 1.03
N ASN A 183 11.26 7.06 0.37
CA ASN A 183 12.37 6.22 -0.08
C ASN A 183 13.68 7.04 -0.11
N SER A 184 14.80 6.39 -0.44
CA SER A 184 16.14 7.00 -0.46
C SER A 184 16.31 8.19 -1.43
N PHE A 185 15.43 8.36 -2.42
CA PHE A 185 15.45 9.52 -3.32
C PHE A 185 14.65 10.70 -2.77
N THR A 186 13.52 10.40 -2.12
CA THR A 186 12.63 11.43 -1.58
C THR A 186 13.04 11.90 -0.20
N ASP A 187 13.84 11.10 0.52
CA ASP A 187 14.29 11.41 1.88
C ASP A 187 15.72 10.90 2.12
N THR A 188 16.66 11.83 2.20
CA THR A 188 18.07 11.55 2.47
C THR A 188 18.31 11.02 3.89
N ASN A 189 17.36 11.20 4.82
CA ASN A 189 17.49 10.64 6.18
C ASN A 189 17.36 9.12 6.20
N LEU A 190 16.83 8.50 5.14
CA LEU A 190 16.85 7.05 4.95
C LEU A 190 18.20 6.52 4.43
N LEU A 191 19.14 7.40 4.07
CA LEU A 191 20.51 6.97 3.77
C LEU A 191 21.20 6.66 5.10
N SER A 192 21.28 5.37 5.44
CA SER A 192 21.97 4.95 6.64
C SER A 192 23.48 5.21 6.50
N ASN A 193 24.03 5.94 7.48
CA ASN A 193 25.48 6.11 7.65
C ASN A 193 26.15 4.86 8.27
N ARG A 194 25.42 3.74 8.42
CA ARG A 194 25.97 2.50 8.98
C ARG A 194 26.62 1.67 7.88
N PRO A 195 27.86 1.18 8.08
CA PRO A 195 28.59 0.42 7.07
C PRO A 195 27.85 -0.79 6.49
N GLN A 196 26.99 -1.46 7.28
CA GLN A 196 26.19 -2.62 6.84
C GLN A 196 25.01 -2.29 5.91
N ASP A 197 24.53 -1.05 5.93
CA ASP A 197 23.35 -0.62 5.15
C ASP A 197 23.76 0.01 3.81
N ALA A 198 25.01 0.45 3.70
CA ALA A 198 25.62 0.95 2.46
C ALA A 198 25.96 -0.17 1.45
N VAL A 199 25.75 -1.44 1.80
CA VAL A 199 26.27 -2.61 1.04
C VAL A 199 25.29 -3.16 0.00
N SER A 200 24.00 -2.76 0.01
CA SER A 200 23.06 -3.26 -0.99
C SER A 200 23.35 -2.61 -2.36
N PRO A 201 23.65 -3.34 -3.44
CA PRO A 201 23.80 -2.71 -4.75
C PRO A 201 22.47 -2.07 -5.20
N LEU A 202 22.55 -1.00 -5.99
CA LEU A 202 21.37 -0.41 -6.60
C LEU A 202 20.67 -1.45 -7.50
N HIS A 203 19.37 -1.64 -7.34
CA HIS A 203 18.57 -2.50 -8.19
C HIS A 203 18.61 -1.96 -9.63
N PRO A 204 18.93 -2.80 -10.63
CA PRO A 204 19.23 -2.35 -11.99
C PRO A 204 18.08 -1.60 -12.67
N GLU A 205 16.82 -1.93 -12.33
CA GLU A 205 15.66 -1.34 -12.99
C GLU A 205 15.13 -0.04 -12.39
N ILE A 206 15.34 0.17 -11.09
CA ILE A 206 14.77 1.32 -10.37
C ILE A 206 15.82 2.11 -9.59
N GLY A 207 17.09 1.68 -9.65
CA GLY A 207 18.24 2.44 -9.17
C GLY A 207 18.26 2.66 -7.65
N TYR A 208 17.71 1.75 -6.84
CA TYR A 208 17.57 1.88 -5.38
C TYR A 208 18.31 0.77 -4.62
N TYR A 209 18.71 1.04 -3.38
CA TYR A 209 19.17 0.01 -2.45
C TYR A 209 17.99 -0.90 -2.07
N LEU A 210 18.04 -2.19 -2.43
CA LEU A 210 17.02 -3.17 -2.02
C LEU A 210 16.77 -3.19 -0.51
N ASN A 211 17.81 -2.88 0.24
CA ASN A 211 17.75 -2.73 1.67
C ASN A 211 18.59 -1.52 2.12
N PRO A 212 17.91 -0.45 2.56
CA PRO A 212 18.27 0.14 3.84
C PRO A 212 16.99 0.59 4.58
N MET A 213 16.36 -0.33 5.31
CA MET A 213 15.41 -0.01 6.39
C MET A 213 14.05 0.62 5.98
N ASN A 214 13.30 -0.15 5.17
CA ASN A 214 11.87 -0.06 4.83
C ASN A 214 11.41 1.21 4.11
N HIS A 215 10.90 1.03 2.89
CA HIS A 215 10.14 2.06 2.20
C HIS A 215 8.82 2.27 2.94
N ARG A 216 8.33 3.50 3.00
CA ARG A 216 7.14 3.80 3.81
C ARG A 216 6.14 4.64 3.04
N LEU A 217 4.87 4.39 3.27
CA LEU A 217 3.85 5.41 3.04
C LEU A 217 3.70 6.23 4.30
N ARG A 218 3.49 7.53 4.13
CA ARG A 218 3.51 8.47 5.23
C ARG A 218 2.43 9.53 5.05
N ASP A 219 1.87 9.95 6.18
CA ASP A 219 0.85 10.98 6.25
C ASP A 219 1.50 12.37 6.33
N LYS A 220 1.26 13.24 5.34
CA LYS A 220 1.80 14.62 5.33
C LYS A 220 1.13 15.53 6.37
N ALA A 221 -0.05 15.17 6.86
CA ALA A 221 -0.76 15.94 7.89
C ALA A 221 -0.20 15.69 9.31
N SER A 222 0.53 14.59 9.50
CA SER A 222 1.31 14.30 10.70
C SER A 222 2.76 14.74 10.50
N CYS A 223 3.43 15.08 11.60
CA CYS A 223 4.87 15.28 11.50
C CYS A 223 5.63 13.96 11.48
N TYR A 224 6.42 13.76 10.44
CA TYR A 224 7.55 12.82 10.43
C TYR A 224 8.83 13.68 10.36
N GLY A 225 9.72 13.55 11.33
CA GLY A 225 10.96 14.32 11.41
C GLY A 225 11.16 15.08 12.73
N TYR A 226 10.09 15.37 13.49
CA TYR A 226 10.22 16.05 14.78
C TYR A 226 11.07 15.22 15.74
N CYS A 227 10.75 13.95 15.95
CA CYS A 227 11.54 13.04 16.78
C CYS A 227 12.96 12.85 16.21
N LEU A 228 13.12 12.82 14.87
CA LEU A 228 14.44 12.71 14.25
C LEU A 228 15.35 13.91 14.58
N LEU A 229 14.78 15.12 14.71
CA LEU A 229 15.52 16.31 15.18
C LEU A 229 16.00 16.18 16.63
N TYR A 230 15.37 15.31 17.43
CA TYR A 230 15.70 15.04 18.82
C TYR A 230 16.27 13.62 19.04
N ASP A 231 17.06 13.14 18.07
CA ASP A 231 17.86 11.91 18.15
C ASP A 231 17.05 10.59 18.26
N CYS A 232 15.81 10.60 17.78
CA CYS A 232 15.07 9.35 17.60
C CYS A 232 15.67 8.54 16.45
N LYS A 233 15.77 7.23 16.67
CA LYS A 233 16.55 6.39 15.77
C LYS A 233 15.76 5.87 14.54
N TRP A 234 14.45 5.56 14.63
CA TRP A 234 13.78 4.77 13.57
C TRP A 234 12.27 5.04 13.32
N HIS A 235 11.50 5.47 14.33
CA HIS A 235 10.04 5.59 14.22
C HIS A 235 9.58 7.01 14.57
N ASP A 236 9.16 7.75 13.55
CA ASP A 236 8.63 9.10 13.69
C ASP A 236 7.58 9.35 12.61
N GLY A 237 6.48 10.02 12.96
CA GLY A 237 5.30 10.19 12.11
C GLY A 237 4.51 8.92 11.85
N LEU A 238 3.34 9.09 11.24
CA LEU A 238 2.45 7.98 10.88
C LEU A 238 2.96 7.26 9.63
N MET A 239 2.89 5.93 9.63
CA MET A 239 3.49 5.14 8.57
C MET A 239 2.80 3.82 8.24
N ILE A 240 3.05 3.38 7.02
CA ILE A 240 2.92 1.98 6.60
C ILE A 240 4.30 1.53 6.14
N ASP A 241 4.86 0.53 6.79
CA ASP A 241 6.09 -0.11 6.39
C ASP A 241 5.83 -1.07 5.21
N LEU A 242 6.65 -0.94 4.16
CA LEU A 242 6.58 -1.73 2.94
C LEU A 242 7.80 -2.67 2.88
N PHE A 243 7.60 -3.91 3.28
CA PHE A 243 8.59 -4.96 3.18
C PHE A 243 8.60 -5.57 1.77
N VAL A 244 9.80 -5.90 1.28
CA VAL A 244 9.98 -6.53 -0.02
C VAL A 244 10.50 -7.94 0.19
N SER A 245 9.73 -8.92 -0.29
CA SER A 245 10.09 -10.32 -0.24
C SER A 245 10.73 -10.76 -1.56
N GLU A 246 11.90 -11.37 -1.48
CA GLU A 246 12.49 -12.11 -2.61
C GLU A 246 11.96 -13.55 -2.68
N LYS A 247 11.30 -14.03 -1.61
CA LYS A 247 10.83 -15.41 -1.51
C LYS A 247 9.51 -15.60 -2.25
N ARG A 248 9.58 -16.26 -3.40
CA ARG A 248 8.42 -16.92 -4.03
C ARG A 248 8.09 -18.20 -3.26
N SER A 249 7.46 -18.08 -2.09
CA SER A 249 7.07 -19.26 -1.30
C SER A 249 5.64 -19.73 -1.63
N GLU A 250 5.49 -21.05 -1.79
CA GLU A 250 4.21 -21.77 -1.83
C GLU A 250 3.37 -21.59 -0.55
N ASP A 251 3.98 -21.06 0.52
CA ASP A 251 3.34 -20.73 1.80
C ASP A 251 2.59 -19.40 1.78
N VAL A 252 2.90 -18.53 0.80
CA VAL A 252 2.24 -17.23 0.65
C VAL A 252 1.04 -17.34 -0.28
N PHE A 253 1.19 -18.02 -1.41
CA PHE A 253 0.19 -18.07 -2.47
C PHE A 253 -0.57 -19.42 -2.54
N PRO A 254 -1.86 -19.44 -2.92
CA PRO A 254 -2.71 -18.27 -3.17
C PRO A 254 -3.01 -17.50 -1.88
N LEU A 255 -3.09 -16.18 -1.99
CA LEU A 255 -3.43 -15.31 -0.87
C LEU A 255 -4.84 -15.64 -0.36
N LYS A 256 -5.03 -15.52 0.95
CA LYS A 256 -6.34 -15.56 1.61
C LYS A 256 -6.78 -14.14 1.92
N GLU A 257 -8.02 -14.00 2.39
CA GLU A 257 -8.59 -12.72 2.78
C GLU A 257 -8.88 -12.70 4.28
N MET A 258 -8.67 -11.53 4.91
CA MET A 258 -8.97 -11.31 6.32
C MET A 258 -9.49 -9.89 6.56
N GLU A 259 -10.36 -9.76 7.55
CA GLU A 259 -10.90 -8.46 7.96
C GLU A 259 -9.90 -7.70 8.84
N PHE A 260 -9.72 -6.41 8.55
CA PHE A 260 -9.00 -5.46 9.38
C PHE A 260 -9.71 -4.10 9.30
N GLU A 261 -10.15 -3.57 10.44
CA GLU A 261 -10.81 -2.27 10.55
C GLU A 261 -12.08 -2.15 9.68
N GLY A 262 -12.76 -3.27 9.47
CA GLY A 262 -13.99 -3.36 8.67
C GLY A 262 -13.77 -3.41 7.16
N PHE A 263 -12.53 -3.51 6.70
CA PHE A 263 -12.18 -3.80 5.30
C PHE A 263 -11.56 -5.18 5.17
N VAL A 264 -11.56 -5.72 3.95
CA VAL A 264 -10.95 -7.01 3.62
C VAL A 264 -9.60 -6.78 2.94
N PHE A 265 -8.58 -7.49 3.40
CA PHE A 265 -7.22 -7.40 2.89
C PHE A 265 -6.60 -8.77 2.63
N PRO A 266 -5.63 -8.87 1.69
CA PRO A 266 -4.89 -10.09 1.44
C PRO A 266 -3.97 -10.47 2.61
N VAL A 267 -3.91 -11.75 2.92
CA VAL A 267 -3.00 -12.37 3.91
C VAL A 267 -2.37 -13.64 3.31
N PRO A 268 -1.21 -14.10 3.82
CA PRO A 268 -0.58 -15.33 3.32
C PRO A 268 -1.49 -16.56 3.44
N LYS A 269 -1.37 -17.52 2.52
CA LYS A 269 -2.05 -18.84 2.60
C LYS A 269 -1.83 -19.51 3.95
N SER A 270 -0.58 -19.50 4.42
CA SER A 270 -0.13 -20.10 5.67
C SER A 270 -0.01 -19.07 6.80
N TRP A 271 -0.84 -18.02 6.81
CA TRP A 271 -0.77 -16.93 7.80
C TRP A 271 -0.67 -17.41 9.26
N LYS A 272 -1.37 -18.50 9.64
CA LYS A 272 -1.35 -19.02 11.00
C LYS A 272 0.04 -19.57 11.37
N GLY A 273 0.59 -20.43 10.51
CA GLY A 273 1.93 -20.97 10.68
C GLY A 273 3.01 -19.88 10.67
N ASN A 274 2.84 -18.85 9.84
CA ASN A 274 3.72 -17.68 9.84
C ASN A 274 3.69 -16.95 11.20
N LEU A 275 2.52 -16.74 11.79
CA LEU A 275 2.43 -16.12 13.12
C LEU A 275 3.01 -17.02 14.21
N GLU A 276 2.71 -18.33 14.18
CA GLU A 276 3.20 -19.31 15.15
C GLU A 276 4.74 -19.44 15.10
N GLU A 277 5.33 -19.46 13.91
CA GLU A 277 6.79 -19.52 13.72
C GLU A 277 7.50 -18.27 14.25
N ASN A 278 6.91 -17.09 14.05
CA ASN A 278 7.53 -15.81 14.45
C ASN A 278 7.30 -15.44 15.91
N TYR A 279 6.17 -15.86 16.50
CA TYR A 279 5.70 -15.35 17.80
C TYR A 279 5.33 -16.44 18.82
N GLY A 280 5.33 -17.72 18.42
CA GLY A 280 4.96 -18.86 19.27
C GLY A 280 3.54 -19.36 19.06
N ASP A 281 3.28 -20.60 19.51
CA ASP A 281 2.01 -21.31 19.30
C ASP A 281 0.80 -20.63 19.97
N ASP A 282 1.04 -19.82 21.01
CA ASP A 282 0.03 -19.11 21.79
C ASP A 282 -0.21 -17.67 21.30
N VAL A 283 0.37 -17.27 20.16
CA VAL A 283 0.31 -15.90 19.60
C VAL A 283 -1.11 -15.32 19.50
N LEU A 284 -2.13 -16.17 19.28
CA LEU A 284 -3.52 -15.73 19.17
C LEU A 284 -4.17 -15.41 20.53
N ASN A 285 -3.55 -15.81 21.63
CA ASN A 285 -3.98 -15.40 22.97
C ASN A 285 -3.65 -13.93 23.22
N ILE A 286 -4.39 -13.29 24.11
CA ILE A 286 -4.02 -11.96 24.63
C ILE A 286 -2.94 -12.17 25.70
N PRO A 287 -1.76 -11.53 25.58
CA PRO A 287 -0.71 -11.62 26.60
C PRO A 287 -1.22 -11.18 27.97
N GLU A 288 -0.75 -11.81 29.06
CA GLU A 288 -1.17 -11.44 30.42
C GLU A 288 -0.79 -9.99 30.76
N GLU A 289 0.35 -9.53 30.26
CA GLU A 289 0.83 -8.17 30.47
C GLU A 289 0.13 -7.11 29.58
N ALA A 290 -0.84 -7.49 28.77
CA ALA A 290 -1.58 -6.59 27.87
C ALA A 290 -2.16 -5.36 28.60
N GLU A 291 -2.65 -5.55 29.83
CA GLU A 291 -3.22 -4.48 30.68
C GLU A 291 -2.18 -3.40 31.04
N ASN A 292 -0.89 -3.74 31.04
CA ASN A 292 0.19 -2.84 31.41
C ASN A 292 0.91 -2.24 30.19
N ARG A 293 0.54 -2.63 28.96
CA ARG A 293 1.20 -2.14 27.76
C ARG A 293 0.82 -0.69 27.49
N LYS A 294 1.84 0.15 27.37
CA LYS A 294 1.71 1.54 26.92
C LYS A 294 2.18 1.64 25.47
N PRO A 295 1.50 2.42 24.63
CA PRO A 295 1.95 2.65 23.26
C PRO A 295 3.22 3.49 23.29
N ILE A 296 4.11 3.22 22.34
CA ILE A 296 5.24 4.11 22.06
C ILE A 296 4.69 5.25 21.20
N LEU A 297 3.93 6.16 21.83
CA LEU A 297 3.34 7.31 21.13
C LEU A 297 4.44 8.32 20.77
N ARG A 298 4.77 8.37 19.48
CA ARG A 298 5.69 9.38 18.91
C ARG A 298 5.18 10.14 17.69
N PRO A 299 3.98 9.91 17.13
CA PRO A 299 3.37 10.89 16.25
C PRO A 299 2.35 11.75 17.00
N TYR A 300 2.35 13.05 16.71
CA TYR A 300 1.23 13.95 16.98
C TYR A 300 0.28 13.87 15.77
N PRO A 301 -0.77 13.02 15.79
CA PRO A 301 -1.59 12.77 14.61
C PRO A 301 -2.36 14.01 14.13
N MET A 302 -2.42 15.07 14.94
CA MET A 302 -3.14 16.31 14.63
C MET A 302 -2.22 17.48 14.28
N LYS A 303 -0.89 17.30 14.26
CA LYS A 303 0.06 18.41 14.06
C LYS A 303 1.07 18.07 12.96
N THR A 304 1.21 19.00 12.02
CA THR A 304 2.27 18.97 11.00
C THR A 304 3.62 19.33 11.61
N CYS A 305 4.74 19.02 10.93
CA CYS A 305 6.06 19.43 11.40
C CYS A 305 6.21 20.94 11.51
N LYS A 306 5.59 21.69 10.59
CA LYS A 306 5.60 23.16 10.62
C LYS A 306 4.91 23.68 11.88
N THR A 307 3.76 23.11 12.23
CA THR A 307 3.01 23.50 13.43
C THR A 307 3.81 23.21 14.70
N LEU A 308 4.40 22.01 14.80
CA LEU A 308 5.23 21.66 15.96
C LEU A 308 6.47 22.55 16.09
N ALA A 309 7.15 22.85 14.99
CA ALA A 309 8.32 23.72 14.99
C ALA A 309 8.02 25.15 15.45
N GLN A 310 6.85 25.68 15.09
CA GLN A 310 6.42 27.02 15.54
C GLN A 310 6.13 27.05 17.04
N GLU A 311 5.47 26.01 17.58
CA GLU A 311 5.21 25.92 19.02
C GLU A 311 6.51 25.83 19.81
N THR A 312 7.51 25.06 19.36
CA THR A 312 8.81 24.95 20.06
C THR A 312 9.58 26.27 20.11
N VAL A 313 9.44 27.14 19.11
CA VAL A 313 10.13 28.45 19.06
C VAL A 313 9.48 29.48 19.98
N GLU A 314 8.20 29.34 20.33
CA GLU A 314 7.53 30.25 21.27
C GLU A 314 7.89 30.00 22.75
N PHE A 315 8.61 28.90 23.05
CA PHE A 315 9.05 28.54 24.41
C PHE A 315 10.55 28.76 24.67
N GLU A 316 11.32 29.27 23.69
CA GLU A 316 12.72 29.70 23.84
C GLU A 316 12.84 31.24 23.89
#